data_AF-A0A940TT43-F1
#
_entry.id   AF-A0A940TT43-F1
#
_cell.length_a   1.000
_cell.length_b   1.000
_cell.length_c   1.000
_cell.angle_alpha   90.00
_cell.angle_beta   90.00
_cell.angle_gamma   90.00
#
_symmetry.space_group_name_H-M   'P 1'
#
loop_
_entity.id
_entity.type
_entity.pdbx_description
1 polymer ?
#
loop_
_entity_poly.entity_id
_entity_poly.type
_entity_poly.pdbx_seq_one_letter_code
_entity_poly.pdbx_strand_id
1 'polypeptide(L)' 'MPAIASLEDLKAAQKELQEAKDLNELKGVFKKYRRIGWKNICKLWLEESSPEKLKGEDSR' A
#
# COMPACT_ATOMS: atom_id res chain seq x y z
N MET A 1 -1.29 -8.95 10.77
CA MET A 1 -1.65 -7.62 11.29
C MET A 1 -2.37 -6.87 10.18
N PRO A 2 -3.65 -6.55 10.34
CA PRO A 2 -4.39 -5.73 9.38
C PRO A 2 -3.72 -4.36 9.27
N ALA A 3 -3.75 -3.76 8.08
CA ALA A 3 -3.18 -2.45 7.88
C ALA A 3 -3.90 -1.42 8.78
N ILE A 4 -3.13 -0.62 9.51
CA ILE A 4 -3.64 0.53 10.29
C ILE A 4 -3.89 1.71 9.33
N ALA A 5 -4.68 1.45 8.29
CA ALA A 5 -4.97 2.42 7.23
C ALA A 5 -6.34 2.15 6.63
N SER A 6 -6.99 3.21 6.16
CA SER A 6 -8.28 3.11 5.48
C SER A 6 -8.12 2.42 4.12
N LEU A 7 -9.22 1.86 3.61
CA LEU A 7 -9.22 1.24 2.28
C LEU A 7 -8.90 2.25 1.17
N GLU A 8 -9.36 3.49 1.32
CA GLU A 8 -9.01 4.60 0.44
C GLU A 8 -7.50 4.88 0.43
N ASP A 9 -6.86 4.85 1.60
CA ASP A 9 -5.41 5.01 1.73
C ASP A 9 -4.64 3.88 1.03
N LEU A 10 -5.13 2.65 1.12
CA LEU A 10 -4.50 1.49 0.46
C LEU A 10 -4.63 1.59 -1.07
N LYS A 11 -5.79 2.03 -1.57
CA LYS A 11 -6.01 2.26 -3.01
C LYS A 11 -5.15 3.43 -3.53
N ALA A 12 -5.07 4.52 -2.77
CA ALA A 12 -4.23 5.66 -3.12
C ALA A 12 -2.73 5.27 -3.12
N ALA A 13 -2.29 4.50 -2.13
CA ALA A 13 -0.93 4.00 -2.06
C ALA A 13 -0.59 3.11 -3.25
N GLN A 14 -1.47 2.16 -3.62
CA GLN A 14 -1.25 1.29 -4.77
C GLN A 14 -1.11 2.09 -6.07
N LYS A 15 -2.00 3.07 -6.28
CA LYS A 15 -1.97 3.92 -7.47
C LYS A 15 -0.67 4.75 -7.53
N GLU A 16 -0.30 5.43 -6.45
CA GLU A 16 0.94 6.23 -6.41
C GLU A 16 2.21 5.36 -6.51
N LEU A 17 2.18 4.11 -6.01
CA LEU A 17 3.28 3.15 -6.19
C LEU A 17 3.45 2.71 -7.64
N GLN A 18 2.35 2.56 -8.39
CA GLN A 18 2.38 2.20 -9.81
C GLN A 18 2.72 3.39 -10.72
N GLU A 19 2.36 4.61 -10.31
CA GLU A 19 2.67 5.83 -11.06
C GLU A 19 4.10 6.33 -10.85
N ALA A 20 4.75 5.97 -9.74
CA ALA A 20 6.12 6.37 -9.43
C ALA A 20 7.13 5.80 -10.46
N LYS A 21 7.84 6.68 -11.16
CA LYS A 21 8.82 6.29 -12.19
C LYS A 21 10.25 6.26 -11.65
N ASP A 22 10.51 7.03 -10.60
CA ASP A 22 11.83 7.18 -10.02
C ASP A 22 11.91 6.72 -8.55
N LEU A 23 13.11 6.31 -8.13
CA LEU A 23 13.37 5.88 -6.75
C LEU A 23 13.09 6.98 -5.70
N ASN A 24 13.21 8.25 -6.08
CA ASN A 24 12.89 9.37 -5.19
C ASN A 24 11.38 9.51 -4.97
N GLU A 25 10.56 9.30 -6.01
CA GLU A 25 9.10 9.30 -5.90
C GLU A 25 8.63 8.12 -5.05
N LEU A 26 9.17 6.93 -5.31
CA LEU A 26 8.96 5.73 -4.49
C LEU A 26 9.28 6.02 -3.02
N LYS A 27 10.44 6.60 -2.69
CA LYS A 27 10.77 6.98 -1.31
C LYS A 27 9.75 7.94 -0.70
N GLY A 28 9.20 8.87 -1.48
CA GLY A 28 8.12 9.77 -1.06
C GLY A 28 6.85 9.03 -0.71
N VAL A 29 6.41 8.12 -1.57
CA VAL A 29 5.23 7.26 -1.39
C VAL A 29 5.38 6.38 -0.14
N PHE A 30 6.54 5.73 0.03
CA PHE A 30 6.84 4.93 1.22
C PHE A 30 6.80 5.75 2.53
N LYS A 31 7.29 6.99 2.51
CA LYS A 31 7.21 7.89 3.68
C LYS A 31 5.78 8.32 3.98
N LYS A 32 5.02 8.72 2.95
CA LYS A 32 3.62 9.17 3.06
C LYS A 32 2.74 8.07 3.64
N TYR A 33 2.93 6.84 3.18
CA TYR A 33 2.15 5.68 3.61
C TYR A 33 2.80 4.84 4.70
N ARG A 34 3.80 5.37 5.43
CA ARG A 34 4.51 4.60 6.48
C ARG A 34 3.57 3.95 7.50
N ARG A 35 2.39 4.55 7.75
CA ARG A 35 1.33 4.05 8.64
C ARG A 35 0.73 2.70 8.20
N ILE A 36 0.76 2.42 6.90
CA ILE A 36 0.31 1.14 6.30
C ILE A 36 1.27 0.00 6.70
N GLY A 37 2.53 0.34 6.97
CA GLY A 37 3.61 -0.60 7.27
C GLY A 37 4.33 -1.06 6.00
N TRP A 38 5.66 -1.13 6.06
CA TRP A 38 6.50 -1.35 4.87
C TRP A 38 6.19 -2.68 4.17
N LYS A 39 5.91 -3.73 4.95
CA LYS A 39 5.53 -5.05 4.42
C LYS A 39 4.26 -4.99 3.56
N ASN A 40 3.27 -4.20 3.98
CA ASN A 40 2.00 -4.08 3.28
C ASN A 40 2.13 -3.20 2.03
N ILE A 41 2.96 -2.14 2.09
CA ILE A 41 3.30 -1.31 0.92
C ILE A 41 3.99 -2.16 -0.15
N CYS A 42 4.98 -3.00 0.22
CA CYS A 42 5.64 -3.89 -0.74
C CYS A 42 4.66 -4.90 -1.35
N LYS A 43 3.74 -5.47 -0.56
CA LYS A 43 2.69 -6.37 -1.09
C LYS A 43 1.75 -5.67 -2.09
N LEU A 44 1.39 -4.41 -1.84
CA LEU A 44 0.62 -3.61 -2.80
C LEU A 44 1.42 -3.32 -4.07
N TRP A 45 2.71 -3.00 -3.92
CA TRP A 45 3.58 -2.65 -5.03
C TRP A 45 3.87 -3.84 -5.95
N LEU A 46 4.09 -5.03 -5.36
CA LEU A 46 4.33 -6.28 -6.06
C LEU A 46 3.03 -6.98 -6.51
N GLU A 47 1.87 -6.35 -6.28
CA GLU A 47 0.54 -6.91 -6.55
C GLU A 47 0.26 -8.27 -5.88
N GLU A 48 1.06 -8.64 -4.87
CA GLU A 48 0.88 -9.86 -4.07
C GLU A 48 -0.35 -9.81 -3.16
N SER A 49 -0.90 -8.61 -2.90
CA SER A 49 -2.16 -8.46 -2.16
C SER A 49 -2.90 -7.20 -2.58
N SER A 50 -4.21 -7.33 -2.73
CA SER A 50 -5.10 -6.20 -3.00
C SER A 50 -5.34 -5.35 -1.75
N PRO A 51 -5.69 -4.05 -1.90
CA PRO A 51 -6.14 -3.17 -0.82
C PRO A 51 -7.21 -3.81 0.08
N GLU A 52 -8.19 -4.50 -0.51
CA GLU A 52 -9.29 -5.17 0.16
C GLU A 52 -8.80 -6.33 1.04
N LYS A 53 -7.87 -7.14 0.53
CA LYS A 53 -7.19 -8.23 1.26
C LYS A 53 -6.40 -7.71 2.46
N LEU A 54 -5.68 -6.59 2.30
CA LEU A 54 -4.88 -6.00 3.38
C LEU A 54 -5.73 -5.31 4.45
N LYS A 55 -6.91 -4.81 4.08
CA LYS A 55 -7.88 -4.27 5.02
C LYS A 55 -8.56 -5.36 5.86
N GLY A 56 -8.56 -6.59 5.35
CA GLY A 56 -9.14 -7.76 6.03
C GLY A 56 -10.52 -8.16 5.52
N GLU A 57 -10.93 -7.71 4.33
CA GLU A 57 -12.21 -8.11 3.71
C GLU A 57 -12.18 -9.53 3.11
N ASP A 58 -11.02 -10.17 3.04
CA ASP A 58 -10.81 -11.55 2.55
C ASP A 58 -10.65 -12.55 3.71
N SER A 59 -11.35 -12.35 4.82
CA SER A 59 -11.33 -13.28 5.97
C SER A 59 -12.73 -13.69 6.42
N ARG A 60 -13.62 -13.92 5.46
CA ARG A 60 -14.90 -14.62 5.68
C ARG A 60 -15.12 -15.70 4.64
#